data_AF-A0A971GYF3-F1
#
_entry.id   AF-A0A971GYF3-F1
#
_cell.length_a   1.000
_cell.length_b   1.000
_cell.length_c   1.000
_cell.angle_alpha   90.00
_cell.angle_beta   90.00
_cell.angle_gamma   90.00
#
_symmetry.space_group_name_H-M   'P 1'
#
loop_
_entity.id
_entity.type
_entity.pdbx_description
1 polymer ?
#
loop_
_entity_poly.entity_id
_entity_poly.type
_entity_poly.pdbx_seq_one_letter_code
_entity_poly.pdbx_strand_id
1 'polypeptide(L)'
;MHNPQCMVLLDNLRACNALVCETIGQFTDEAWVQVGVNRFQTPVMIANHIAETLAYFFRDDPDSEWDWGWPFRDKWELAEQQLPSQRQVLEFLDTTMAHITAKLSVMDDSALSEPYSAAQADTTRLSRYIYAIRHTMHHHGALSLLALQSGAPDGHWE
;
A
#
# COMPACT_ATOMS: atom_id res chain seq x y z
N MET A 1 -6.20 11.31 -25.35
CA MET A 1 -6.07 10.10 -24.52
C MET A 1 -7.44 9.78 -23.97
N HIS A 2 -7.90 8.54 -24.16
CA HIS A 2 -9.11 8.05 -23.50
C HIS A 2 -8.64 7.07 -22.44
N ASN A 3 -8.60 7.50 -21.18
CA ASN A 3 -8.14 6.67 -20.07
C ASN A 3 -9.16 6.50 -18.92
N PRO A 4 -10.47 6.33 -19.19
CA PRO A 4 -11.47 6.18 -18.14
C PRO A 4 -11.20 5.00 -17.20
N GLN A 5 -10.63 3.88 -17.68
CA GLN A 5 -10.33 2.74 -16.82
C GLN A 5 -9.15 3.04 -15.87
N CYS A 6 -8.09 3.68 -16.35
CA CYS A 6 -7.00 4.16 -15.50
C CYS A 6 -7.51 5.11 -14.40
N MET A 7 -8.44 6.01 -14.74
CA MET A 7 -9.01 6.95 -13.76
C MET A 7 -9.89 6.25 -12.71
N VAL A 8 -10.73 5.29 -13.12
CA VAL A 8 -11.50 4.47 -12.18
C VAL A 8 -10.59 3.68 -11.25
N LEU A 9 -9.51 3.10 -11.76
CA LEU A 9 -8.52 2.40 -10.95
C LEU A 9 -7.88 3.34 -9.92
N LEU A 10 -7.50 4.55 -10.36
CA LEU A 10 -6.90 5.57 -9.50
C LEU A 10 -7.87 6.02 -8.39
N ASP A 11 -9.14 6.23 -8.70
CA ASP A 11 -10.15 6.63 -7.71
C ASP A 11 -10.38 5.54 -6.66
N ASN A 12 -10.47 4.27 -7.08
CA ASN A 12 -10.55 3.15 -6.15
C ASN A 12 -9.32 3.07 -5.25
N LEU A 13 -8.12 3.22 -5.83
CA LEU A 13 -6.89 3.18 -5.05
C LEU A 13 -6.81 4.34 -4.03
N ARG A 14 -7.24 5.55 -4.42
CA ARG A 14 -7.32 6.70 -3.50
C ARG A 14 -8.27 6.44 -2.34
N ALA A 15 -9.44 5.88 -2.61
CA ALA A 15 -10.39 5.50 -1.57
C ALA A 15 -9.78 4.47 -0.61
N CYS A 16 -9.13 3.42 -1.14
CA CYS A 16 -8.43 2.43 -0.33
C CYS A 16 -7.31 3.05 0.52
N ASN A 17 -6.48 3.92 -0.08
CA ASN A 17 -5.39 4.59 0.62
C ASN A 17 -5.91 5.51 1.73
N ALA A 18 -7.00 6.24 1.50
CA ALA A 18 -7.61 7.09 2.53
C ALA A 18 -8.03 6.28 3.77
N LEU A 19 -8.72 5.15 3.57
CA LEU A 19 -9.10 4.24 4.67
C LEU A 19 -7.88 3.71 5.42
N VAL A 20 -6.82 3.34 4.70
CA VAL A 20 -5.56 2.89 5.31
C VAL A 20 -4.93 4.01 6.14
N CYS A 21 -4.75 5.21 5.58
CA CYS A 21 -4.15 6.34 6.28
C CYS A 21 -4.94 6.74 7.53
N GLU A 22 -6.27 6.78 7.43
CA GLU A 22 -7.16 7.05 8.57
C GLU A 22 -6.97 6.00 9.67
N THR A 23 -6.97 4.71 9.31
CA THR A 23 -6.79 3.61 10.27
C THR A 23 -5.40 3.64 10.89
N ILE A 24 -4.36 3.94 10.11
CA ILE A 24 -3.00 4.14 10.63
C ILE A 24 -3.03 5.23 11.69
N GLY A 25 -3.67 6.37 11.44
CA GLY A 25 -3.76 7.51 12.35
C GLY A 25 -4.45 7.25 13.70
N GLN A 26 -5.14 6.12 13.86
CA GLN A 26 -5.84 5.76 15.10
C GLN A 26 -4.93 5.15 16.17
N PHE A 27 -3.74 4.67 15.81
CA PHE A 27 -2.81 4.06 16.75
C PHE A 27 -2.02 5.10 17.55
N THR A 28 -1.84 4.83 18.84
CA THR A 28 -0.82 5.51 19.66
C THR A 28 0.58 4.95 19.33
N ASP A 29 1.64 5.69 19.67
CA ASP A 29 3.03 5.23 19.48
C ASP A 29 3.31 3.87 20.14
N GLU A 30 2.70 3.60 21.30
CA GLU A 30 2.82 2.32 21.99
C GLU A 30 2.07 1.20 21.25
N ALA A 31 0.80 1.44 20.90
CA ALA A 31 -0.02 0.43 20.20
C ALA A 31 0.54 0.10 18.82
N TRP A 32 1.13 1.08 18.14
CA TRP A 32 1.73 0.96 16.80
C TRP A 32 2.72 -0.20 16.69
N VAL A 33 3.51 -0.43 17.75
CA VAL A 33 4.56 -1.44 17.78
C VAL A 33 4.23 -2.65 18.65
N GLN A 34 3.42 -2.50 19.71
CA GLN A 34 3.18 -3.56 20.69
C GLN A 34 1.90 -4.38 20.47
N VAL A 35 0.85 -3.80 19.85
CA VAL A 35 -0.42 -4.52 19.64
C VAL A 35 -0.25 -5.51 18.49
N GLY A 36 -0.63 -6.77 18.70
CA GLY A 36 -0.54 -7.80 17.65
C GLY A 36 -0.51 -9.21 18.20
N VAL A 37 -0.76 -10.19 17.31
CA VAL A 37 -0.71 -11.63 17.65
C VAL A 37 0.74 -12.13 17.70
N ASN A 38 1.59 -11.59 16.85
CA ASN A 38 3.02 -11.86 16.79
C ASN A 38 3.74 -10.68 16.13
N ARG A 39 5.09 -10.74 16.08
CA ARG A 39 5.93 -9.66 15.55
C ARG A 39 5.62 -9.23 14.11
N PHE A 40 4.97 -10.08 13.31
CA PHE A 40 4.63 -9.80 11.90
C PHE A 40 3.19 -9.29 11.73
N GLN A 41 2.40 -9.33 12.80
CA GLN A 41 0.99 -8.95 12.82
C GLN A 41 0.76 -7.79 13.79
N THR A 42 1.68 -6.83 13.78
CA THR A 42 1.55 -5.53 14.45
C THR A 42 1.15 -4.45 13.45
N PRO A 43 0.58 -3.31 13.90
CA PRO A 43 0.17 -2.23 13.03
C PRO A 43 1.31 -1.75 12.12
N VAL A 44 2.50 -1.53 12.69
CA VAL A 44 3.67 -1.08 11.94
C VAL A 44 4.06 -2.02 10.80
N MET A 45 4.03 -3.33 11.03
CA MET A 45 4.42 -4.30 10.02
C MET A 45 3.38 -4.39 8.91
N ILE A 46 2.10 -4.41 9.27
CA ILE A 46 1.01 -4.49 8.30
C ILE A 46 0.98 -3.22 7.44
N ALA A 47 1.11 -2.05 8.05
CA ALA A 47 1.10 -0.78 7.34
C ALA A 47 2.34 -0.62 6.43
N ASN A 48 3.53 -0.99 6.92
CA ASN A 48 4.74 -1.02 6.09
C ASN A 48 4.56 -1.96 4.88
N HIS A 49 4.03 -3.16 5.11
CA HIS A 49 3.77 -4.15 4.06
C HIS A 49 2.77 -3.66 3.02
N ILE A 50 1.72 -2.95 3.42
CA ILE A 50 0.79 -2.30 2.50
C ILE A 50 1.55 -1.28 1.62
N ALA A 51 2.31 -0.38 2.24
CA ALA A 51 2.99 0.70 1.54
C ALA A 51 4.04 0.17 0.55
N GLU A 52 4.86 -0.80 0.97
CA GLU A 52 5.80 -1.50 0.11
C GLU A 52 5.08 -2.20 -1.03
N THR A 53 4.00 -2.94 -0.75
CA THR A 53 3.27 -3.66 -1.79
C THR A 53 2.72 -2.72 -2.86
N LEU A 54 2.15 -1.58 -2.46
CA LEU A 54 1.68 -0.56 -3.40
C LEU A 54 2.83 0.00 -4.24
N ALA A 55 3.95 0.36 -3.61
CA ALA A 55 5.13 0.82 -4.33
C ALA A 55 5.64 -0.25 -5.32
N TYR A 56 5.70 -1.52 -4.92
CA TYR A 56 6.18 -2.63 -5.75
C TYR A 56 5.38 -2.82 -7.03
N PHE A 57 4.05 -2.87 -6.89
CA PHE A 57 3.16 -3.21 -7.98
C PHE A 57 2.97 -2.06 -8.96
N PHE A 58 3.29 -0.83 -8.58
CA PHE A 58 3.15 0.34 -9.44
C PHE A 58 4.47 0.93 -9.95
N ARG A 59 5.60 0.22 -9.77
CA ARG A 59 6.91 0.61 -10.33
C ARG A 59 6.83 0.91 -11.83
N ASP A 60 7.66 1.84 -12.29
CA ASP A 60 7.75 2.20 -13.71
C ASP A 60 8.21 1.05 -14.58
N ASP A 61 9.30 0.41 -14.17
CA ASP A 61 9.79 -0.80 -14.79
C ASP A 61 9.80 -1.93 -13.77
N PRO A 62 8.88 -2.90 -13.87
CA PRO A 62 8.84 -4.05 -12.97
C PRO A 62 9.99 -5.04 -13.18
N ASP A 63 10.67 -5.01 -14.33
CA ASP A 63 11.86 -5.82 -14.61
C ASP A 63 13.16 -5.15 -14.11
N SER A 64 13.10 -3.86 -13.74
CA SER A 64 14.23 -3.15 -13.14
C SER A 64 14.42 -3.46 -11.65
N GLU A 65 15.63 -3.23 -11.16
CA GLU A 65 15.89 -3.20 -9.73
C GLU A 65 15.02 -2.14 -9.04
N TRP A 66 14.49 -2.47 -7.88
CA TRP A 66 13.68 -1.54 -7.11
C TRP A 66 14.55 -0.43 -6.54
N ASP A 67 14.51 0.76 -7.15
CA ASP A 67 15.30 1.92 -6.69
C ASP A 67 14.51 3.02 -5.96
N TRP A 68 13.27 2.75 -5.57
CA TRP A 68 12.52 3.71 -4.77
C TRP A 68 13.09 3.81 -3.35
N GLY A 69 13.49 5.03 -2.96
CA GLY A 69 14.23 5.40 -1.74
C GLY A 69 13.54 5.14 -0.39
N TRP A 70 12.74 4.08 -0.29
CA TRP A 70 12.29 3.54 0.97
C TRP A 70 13.47 2.93 1.73
N PRO A 71 13.76 3.37 2.97
CA PRO A 71 14.97 2.98 3.68
C PRO A 71 14.94 1.53 4.21
N PHE A 72 13.82 0.82 4.05
CA PHE A 72 13.57 -0.49 4.67
C PHE A 72 13.57 -1.65 3.64
N ARG A 73 14.39 -1.53 2.58
CA ARG A 73 14.49 -2.49 1.46
C ARG A 73 14.70 -3.95 1.87
N ASP A 74 14.21 -4.85 1.02
CA ASP A 74 14.53 -6.29 0.91
C ASP A 74 14.27 -7.18 2.13
N LYS A 75 13.66 -6.65 3.19
CA LYS A 75 13.22 -7.44 4.33
C LYS A 75 11.89 -6.92 4.84
N TRP A 76 10.81 -7.59 4.43
CA TRP A 76 9.53 -7.50 5.15
C TRP A 76 9.69 -7.90 6.62
N GLU A 77 10.79 -8.57 7.00
CA GLU A 77 11.22 -8.78 8.37
C GLU A 77 12.19 -7.67 8.85
N LEU A 78 11.65 -6.56 9.34
CA LEU A 78 12.46 -5.51 9.95
C LEU A 78 12.87 -5.90 11.37
N ALA A 79 14.10 -5.58 11.75
CA ALA A 79 14.48 -5.60 13.15
C ALA A 79 13.71 -4.50 13.91
N GLU A 80 13.50 -4.67 15.22
CA GLU A 80 12.72 -3.74 16.04
C GLU A 80 13.23 -2.29 15.94
N GLN A 81 14.55 -2.10 15.87
CA GLN A 81 15.18 -0.77 15.77
C GLN A 81 15.03 -0.14 14.37
N GLN A 82 14.55 -0.91 13.40
CA GLN A 82 14.32 -0.49 12.02
C GLN A 82 12.82 -0.31 11.73
N LEU A 83 11.94 -0.48 12.71
CA LEU A 83 10.51 -0.29 12.49
C LEU A 83 10.22 1.19 12.18
N PRO A 84 9.49 1.48 11.09
CA PRO A 84 9.14 2.86 10.77
C PRO A 84 8.16 3.42 11.81
N SER A 85 8.30 4.70 12.11
CA SER A 85 7.24 5.45 12.80
C SER A 85 6.00 5.54 11.92
N GLN A 86 4.84 5.72 12.56
CA GLN A 86 3.56 5.97 11.88
C GLN A 86 3.67 7.09 10.84
N ARG A 87 4.30 8.22 11.20
CA ARG A 87 4.54 9.36 10.29
C ARG A 87 5.36 8.96 9.07
N GLN A 88 6.43 8.17 9.23
CA GLN A 88 7.25 7.74 8.10
C GLN A 88 6.46 6.88 7.11
N VAL A 89 5.59 5.99 7.60
CA VAL A 89 4.73 5.19 6.72
C VAL A 89 3.73 6.07 5.97
N LEU A 90 3.09 7.02 6.66
CA LEU A 90 2.15 7.95 6.04
C LEU A 90 2.82 8.82 4.95
N GLU A 91 3.99 9.39 5.23
CA GLU A 91 4.76 10.17 4.26
C GLU A 91 5.14 9.35 3.01
N PHE A 92 5.42 8.07 3.20
CA PHE A 92 5.73 7.17 2.10
C PHE A 92 4.50 6.73 1.31
N LEU A 93 3.36 6.52 1.96
CA LEU A 93 2.09 6.30 1.27
C LEU A 93 1.70 7.51 0.42
N ASP A 94 1.88 8.73 0.93
CA ASP A 94 1.64 9.96 0.17
C ASP A 94 2.54 10.06 -1.07
N THR A 95 3.84 9.80 -0.88
CA THR A 95 4.81 9.75 -1.99
C THR A 95 4.42 8.69 -3.02
N THR A 96 4.01 7.51 -2.54
CA THR A 96 3.57 6.39 -3.36
C THR A 96 2.34 6.76 -4.18
N MET A 97 1.33 7.34 -3.54
CA MET A 97 0.09 7.76 -4.20
C MET A 97 0.29 8.92 -5.18
N ALA A 98 1.22 9.84 -4.91
CA ALA A 98 1.57 10.91 -5.84
C ALA A 98 2.15 10.34 -7.15
N HIS A 99 3.05 9.36 -7.05
CA HIS A 99 3.59 8.67 -8.22
C HIS A 99 2.54 7.86 -8.97
N ILE A 100 1.73 7.06 -8.26
CA ILE A 100 0.68 6.26 -8.90
C ILE A 100 -0.32 7.17 -9.62
N THR A 101 -0.67 8.30 -8.99
CA THR A 101 -1.47 9.35 -9.62
C THR A 101 -0.82 9.84 -10.90
N ALA A 102 0.45 10.27 -10.85
CA ALA A 102 1.16 10.78 -12.03
C ALA A 102 1.20 9.74 -13.16
N LYS A 103 1.48 8.48 -12.83
CA LYS A 103 1.53 7.35 -13.77
C LYS A 103 0.19 7.09 -14.43
N LEU A 104 -0.87 6.85 -13.64
CA LEU A 104 -2.19 6.49 -14.18
C LEU A 104 -2.87 7.66 -14.90
N SER A 105 -2.59 8.91 -14.53
CA SER A 105 -3.17 10.09 -15.19
C SER A 105 -2.74 10.25 -16.65
N VAL A 106 -1.59 9.69 -17.03
CA VAL A 106 -1.05 9.77 -18.40
C VAL A 106 -1.04 8.42 -19.12
N MET A 107 -1.36 7.33 -18.43
CA MET A 107 -1.44 5.99 -19.01
C MET A 107 -2.70 5.84 -19.87
N ASP A 108 -2.56 5.32 -21.08
CA ASP A 108 -3.69 4.95 -21.93
C ASP A 108 -4.30 3.62 -21.47
N ASP A 109 -5.63 3.47 -21.58
CA ASP A 109 -6.32 2.25 -21.13
C ASP A 109 -5.81 0.98 -21.85
N SER A 110 -5.33 1.10 -23.09
CA SER A 110 -4.76 -0.04 -23.82
C SER A 110 -3.53 -0.65 -23.11
N ALA A 111 -2.74 0.16 -22.41
CA ALA A 111 -1.58 -0.31 -21.66
C ALA A 111 -1.96 -1.22 -20.48
N LEU A 112 -3.19 -1.11 -19.95
CA LEU A 112 -3.67 -1.98 -18.87
C LEU A 112 -3.73 -3.46 -19.29
N SER A 113 -3.89 -3.73 -20.58
CA SER A 113 -3.92 -5.08 -21.14
C SER A 113 -2.54 -5.65 -21.49
N GLU A 114 -1.50 -4.82 -21.44
CA GLU A 114 -0.13 -5.29 -21.69
C GLU A 114 0.36 -6.19 -20.55
N PRO A 115 1.29 -7.10 -20.84
CA PRO A 115 2.02 -7.82 -19.81
C PRO A 115 2.59 -6.88 -18.75
N TYR A 116 2.54 -7.30 -17.49
CA TYR A 116 3.10 -6.52 -16.40
C TYR A 116 4.61 -6.38 -16.54
N SER A 117 5.30 -7.51 -16.78
CA SER A 117 6.75 -7.58 -16.97
C SER A 117 7.10 -8.66 -17.99
N ALA A 118 8.31 -8.63 -18.56
CA ALA A 118 8.78 -9.64 -19.49
C ALA A 118 8.84 -11.04 -18.84
N ALA A 119 9.24 -11.10 -17.57
CA ALA A 119 9.28 -12.34 -16.79
C ALA A 119 7.88 -12.86 -16.39
N GLN A 120 6.87 -12.00 -16.41
CA GLN A 120 5.49 -12.30 -15.97
C GLN A 120 4.49 -12.08 -17.11
N ALA A 121 4.82 -12.64 -18.28
CA ALA A 121 4.08 -12.44 -19.53
C ALA A 121 2.62 -12.95 -19.50
N ASP A 122 2.28 -13.83 -18.55
CA ASP A 122 0.95 -14.38 -18.33
C ASP A 122 0.03 -13.48 -17.48
N THR A 123 0.57 -12.40 -16.90
CA THR A 123 -0.19 -11.43 -16.10
C THR A 123 -0.17 -10.05 -16.73
N THR A 124 -1.32 -9.40 -16.81
CA THR A 124 -1.43 -8.03 -17.33
C THR A 124 -1.21 -6.99 -16.23
N ARG A 125 -0.88 -5.75 -16.61
CA ARG A 125 -0.82 -4.61 -15.68
C ARG A 125 -2.11 -4.47 -14.87
N LEU A 126 -3.27 -4.56 -15.53
CA LEU A 126 -4.57 -4.50 -14.85
C LEU A 126 -4.71 -5.56 -13.77
N SER A 127 -4.37 -6.82 -14.08
CA SER A 127 -4.50 -7.92 -13.12
C SER A 127 -3.63 -7.69 -11.87
N ARG A 128 -2.44 -7.10 -12.04
CA ARG A 128 -1.52 -6.78 -10.95
C ARG A 128 -1.97 -5.59 -10.12
N TYR A 129 -2.49 -4.53 -10.76
CA TYR A 129 -3.02 -3.38 -10.03
C TYR A 129 -4.29 -3.75 -9.24
N ILE A 130 -5.18 -4.57 -9.81
CA ILE A 130 -6.33 -5.11 -9.08
C ILE A 130 -5.87 -5.98 -7.90
N TYR A 131 -4.85 -6.82 -8.10
CA TYR A 131 -4.26 -7.60 -7.01
C TYR A 131 -3.73 -6.70 -5.89
N ALA A 132 -2.99 -5.63 -6.23
CA ALA A 132 -2.46 -4.68 -5.26
C ALA A 132 -3.57 -4.02 -4.41
N ILE A 133 -4.68 -3.62 -5.04
CA ILE A 133 -5.86 -3.08 -4.34
C ILE A 133 -6.47 -4.12 -3.39
N ARG A 134 -6.71 -5.35 -3.89
CA ARG A 134 -7.29 -6.42 -3.08
C ARG A 134 -6.40 -6.80 -1.89
N HIS A 135 -5.09 -6.86 -2.12
CA HIS A 135 -4.10 -7.14 -1.10
C HIS A 135 -4.07 -6.01 -0.06
N THR A 136 -4.10 -4.76 -0.50
CA THR A 136 -4.22 -3.59 0.38
C THR A 136 -5.45 -3.69 1.27
N MET A 137 -6.62 -3.98 0.70
CA MET A 137 -7.87 -4.10 1.48
C MET A 137 -7.90 -5.31 2.41
N HIS A 138 -7.26 -6.43 2.03
CA HIS A 138 -7.09 -7.57 2.92
C HIS A 138 -6.31 -7.19 4.18
N HIS A 139 -5.19 -6.50 4.01
CA HIS A 139 -4.35 -6.06 5.12
C HIS A 139 -4.94 -4.87 5.89
N HIS A 140 -5.69 -3.99 5.22
CA HIS A 140 -6.49 -2.94 5.88
C HIS A 140 -7.52 -3.53 6.85
N GLY A 141 -8.19 -4.63 6.47
CA GLY A 141 -9.08 -5.34 7.38
C GLY A 141 -8.37 -5.83 8.64
N ALA A 142 -7.16 -6.40 8.50
CA ALA A 142 -6.35 -6.80 9.64
C ALA A 142 -5.91 -5.60 10.50
N LEU A 143 -5.50 -4.49 9.87
CA LEU A 143 -5.12 -3.26 10.55
C LEU A 143 -6.30 -2.66 11.34
N SER A 144 -7.49 -2.67 10.75
CA SER A 144 -8.72 -2.18 11.38
C SER A 144 -9.08 -3.00 12.63
N LEU A 145 -8.90 -4.32 12.59
CA LEU A 145 -9.10 -5.18 13.76
C LEU A 145 -8.12 -4.85 14.89
N LEU A 146 -6.85 -4.58 14.57
CA LEU A 146 -5.85 -4.16 15.56
C LEU A 146 -6.17 -2.79 16.15
N ALA A 147 -6.68 -1.85 15.35
CA ALA A 147 -7.10 -0.53 15.82
C ALA A 147 -8.21 -0.66 16.88
N LEU A 148 -9.24 -1.47 16.59
CA LEU A 148 -10.30 -1.80 17.54
C LEU A 148 -9.77 -2.46 18.82
N GLN A 149 -8.84 -3.41 18.70
CA GLN A 149 -8.22 -4.07 19.86
C GLN A 149 -7.39 -3.12 20.73
N SER A 150 -6.77 -2.11 20.13
CA SER A 150 -5.97 -1.10 20.84
C SER A 150 -6.80 -0.08 21.62
N GLY A 151 -8.14 -0.15 21.54
CA GLY A 151 -9.03 0.80 22.20
C GLY A 151 -9.12 2.14 21.47
N ALA A 152 -8.78 2.19 20.18
CA ALA A 152 -9.06 3.35 19.35
C ALA A 152 -10.58 3.61 19.40
N PRO A 153 -11.02 4.81 19.84
CA PRO A 153 -12.43 5.10 20.03
C PRO A 153 -13.13 5.02 18.67
N ASP A 154 -14.13 4.14 18.60
CA ASP A 154 -15.13 3.99 17.55
C ASP A 154 -14.71 4.47 16.15
N GLY A 155 -14.33 3.53 15.28
CA GLY A 155 -14.21 3.81 13.86
C GLY A 155 -15.45 4.58 13.37
N HIS A 156 -15.24 5.71 12.71
CA HIS A 156 -16.34 6.55 12.23
C HIS A 156 -17.18 5.74 11.23
N TRP A 157 -18.38 5.33 11.64
CA TRP A 157 -19.36 4.61 10.81
C TRP A 157 -20.31 5.56 10.06
N GLU A 158 -19.89 6.80 9.81
CA GLU A 158 -20.71 7.80 9.08
C GLU A 158 -20.71 7.56 7.57
#